data_AF-A0A1F8SW33-F1
#
_entry.id   AF-A0A1F8SW33-F1
#
_cell.length_a   1.000
_cell.length_b   1.000
_cell.length_c   1.000
_cell.angle_alpha   90.00
_cell.angle_beta   90.00
_cell.angle_gamma   90.00
#
_symmetry.space_group_name_H-M   'P 1'
#
loop_
_entity.id
_entity.type
_entity.pdbx_description
1 polymer ?
#
loop_
_entity_poly.entity_id
_entity_poly.type
_entity_poly.pdbx_seq_one_letter_code
_entity_poly.pdbx_strand_id
1 'polypeptide(L)'
;MNSLHRKVYHPLALFFLACLLVLFLVVGFQANRWLGTQGARTSRVLAWLHDPSAHPEWAVRAGERCGQAPFLVPTDGFIGFLWGDSFRPGHRHQGLDIFGGKGVNWVPVIAAYPGYLTRLEDWKSTVIIRTPDDPLQPGR
;
A
#
# COMPACT_ATOMS: atom_id res chain seq x y z
N MET A 1 -50.03 -42.68 -15.56
CA MET A 1 -50.10 -41.20 -15.61
C MET A 1 -49.18 -40.64 -14.51
N ASN A 2 -47.89 -40.49 -14.79
CA ASN A 2 -46.93 -39.95 -13.81
C ASN A 2 -46.73 -38.46 -14.08
N SER A 3 -47.41 -37.64 -13.29
CA SER A 3 -47.23 -36.19 -13.27
C SER A 3 -45.84 -35.88 -12.70
N LEU A 4 -44.91 -35.49 -13.57
CA LEU A 4 -43.63 -34.92 -13.18
C LEU A 4 -43.89 -33.56 -12.51
N HIS A 5 -43.93 -33.57 -11.17
CA HIS A 5 -43.89 -32.36 -10.35
C HIS A 5 -42.58 -31.61 -10.61
N ARG A 6 -42.56 -30.74 -11.62
CA ARG A 6 -41.47 -29.79 -11.84
C ARG A 6 -41.51 -28.82 -10.66
N LYS A 7 -40.57 -28.92 -9.72
CA LYS A 7 -40.36 -27.90 -8.68
C LYS A 7 -39.98 -26.61 -9.40
N VAL A 8 -40.96 -25.78 -9.73
CA VAL A 8 -40.73 -24.43 -10.24
C VAL A 8 -40.22 -23.64 -9.06
N TYR A 9 -38.90 -23.59 -8.89
CA TYR A 9 -38.29 -22.64 -7.98
C TYR A 9 -38.83 -21.25 -8.33
N HIS A 10 -39.42 -20.55 -7.35
CA HIS A 10 -39.94 -19.22 -7.58
C HIS A 10 -38.81 -18.35 -8.13
N PRO A 11 -39.00 -17.60 -9.23
CA PRO A 11 -37.93 -16.81 -9.86
C PRO A 11 -37.27 -15.84 -8.87
N LEU A 12 -38.01 -15.39 -7.85
CA LEU A 12 -37.51 -14.63 -6.71
C LEU A 12 -36.46 -15.38 -5.87
N ALA A 13 -36.68 -16.67 -5.58
CA ALA A 13 -35.75 -17.48 -4.81
C ALA A 13 -34.43 -17.71 -5.57
N LEU A 14 -34.50 -17.93 -6.88
CA LEU A 14 -33.32 -17.99 -7.76
C LEU A 14 -32.57 -16.65 -7.81
N PHE A 15 -33.30 -15.53 -7.87
CA PHE A 15 -32.70 -14.20 -7.83
C PHE A 15 -31.94 -13.95 -6.52
N PHE A 16 -32.56 -14.21 -5.36
CA PHE A 16 -31.89 -14.05 -4.07
C PHE A 16 -30.68 -14.96 -3.92
N LEU A 17 -30.77 -16.22 -4.37
CA LEU A 17 -29.64 -17.14 -4.37
C LEU A 17 -28.48 -16.62 -5.23
N ALA A 18 -28.78 -16.08 -6.41
CA ALA A 18 -27.79 -15.48 -7.29
C ALA A 18 -27.15 -14.23 -6.64
N CYS A 19 -27.94 -13.35 -6.01
CA CYS A 19 -27.41 -12.20 -5.27
C CYS A 19 -26.50 -12.61 -4.12
N LEU A 20 -26.88 -13.63 -3.34
CA LEU A 20 -26.05 -14.16 -2.25
C LEU A 20 -24.76 -14.78 -2.77
N LEU A 21 -24.81 -15.52 -3.88
CA LEU A 21 -23.62 -16.07 -4.52
C LEU A 21 -22.68 -14.95 -4.98
N VAL A 22 -23.22 -13.92 -5.64
CA VAL A 22 -22.44 -12.74 -6.07
C VAL A 22 -21.82 -12.05 -4.86
N LEU A 23 -22.58 -11.81 -3.79
CA LEU A 23 -22.08 -11.21 -2.57
C LEU A 23 -20.94 -12.04 -1.95
N PHE A 24 -21.11 -13.37 -1.87
CA PHE A 24 -20.09 -14.28 -1.35
C PHE A 24 -18.81 -14.23 -2.20
N LEU A 25 -18.93 -14.23 -3.52
CA LEU A 25 -17.79 -14.13 -4.43
C LEU A 25 -17.07 -12.78 -4.29
N VAL A 26 -17.81 -11.67 -4.19
CA VAL A 26 -17.24 -10.33 -3.99
C VAL A 26 -16.51 -10.25 -2.65
N VAL A 27 -17.12 -10.71 -1.56
CA VAL A 27 -16.50 -10.72 -0.23
C VAL A 27 -15.28 -11.63 -0.21
N GLY A 28 -15.36 -12.83 -0.78
CA GLY A 28 -14.25 -13.78 -0.87
C GLY A 28 -13.07 -13.23 -1.67
N PHE A 29 -13.35 -12.59 -2.82
CA PHE A 29 -12.32 -11.93 -3.64
C PHE A 29 -11.63 -10.80 -2.87
N GLN A 30 -12.40 -9.93 -2.22
CA GLN A 30 -11.87 -8.82 -1.44
C GLN A 30 -11.03 -9.33 -0.25
N ALA A 31 -11.51 -10.35 0.47
CA ALA A 31 -10.78 -10.97 1.58
C ALA A 31 -9.47 -11.60 1.11
N ASN A 32 -9.48 -12.34 -0.01
CA ASN A 32 -8.28 -12.95 -0.57
C ASN A 32 -7.24 -11.90 -1.00
N ARG A 33 -7.69 -10.82 -1.64
CA ARG A 33 -6.79 -9.71 -2.01
C ARG A 33 -6.20 -9.04 -0.77
N TRP A 34 -7.01 -8.81 0.25
CA TRP A 34 -6.59 -8.16 1.48
C TRP A 34 -5.56 -8.99 2.26
N LEU A 35 -5.85 -10.28 2.50
CA LEU A 35 -4.97 -11.18 3.23
C LEU A 35 -3.69 -11.52 2.44
N GLY A 36 -3.81 -11.76 1.13
CA GLY A 36 -2.69 -12.20 0.31
C GLY A 36 -1.60 -11.14 0.13
N THR A 37 -1.98 -9.90 -0.21
CA THR A 37 -0.96 -8.86 -0.48
C THR A 37 -0.46 -8.19 0.79
N GLN A 38 -1.33 -7.90 1.75
CA GLN A 38 -0.96 -7.17 2.97
C GLN A 38 -0.31 -8.07 4.01
N GLY A 39 -0.78 -9.32 4.13
CA GLY A 39 -0.16 -10.33 5.00
C GLY A 39 1.30 -10.58 4.59
N ALA A 40 1.55 -10.72 3.28
CA ALA A 40 2.89 -10.92 2.75
C ALA A 40 3.82 -9.69 2.93
N ARG A 41 3.28 -8.46 2.85
CA ARG A 41 4.07 -7.25 3.15
C ARG A 41 4.43 -7.17 4.63
N THR A 42 3.44 -7.40 5.50
CA THR A 42 3.63 -7.36 6.95
C THR A 42 4.66 -8.39 7.39
N SER A 43 4.63 -9.61 6.85
CA SER A 43 5.63 -10.62 7.17
C SER A 43 7.05 -10.22 6.75
N ARG A 44 7.22 -9.59 5.58
CA ARG A 44 8.52 -9.06 5.14
C ARG A 44 9.00 -7.90 6.01
N VAL A 45 8.10 -7.00 6.43
CA VAL A 45 8.45 -5.92 7.36
C VAL A 45 8.95 -6.51 8.68
N LEU A 46 8.25 -7.51 9.23
CA LEU A 46 8.68 -8.19 10.45
C LEU A 46 10.02 -8.90 10.28
N ALA A 47 10.24 -9.59 9.15
CA ALA A 47 11.51 -10.22 8.83
C ALA A 47 12.65 -9.17 8.76
N TRP A 48 12.41 -8.06 8.06
CA TRP A 48 13.37 -6.96 7.95
C TRP A 48 13.68 -6.30 9.30
N LEU A 49 12.68 -6.10 10.15
CA LEU A 49 12.89 -5.53 11.48
C LEU A 49 13.67 -6.46 12.42
N HIS A 50 13.52 -7.77 12.23
CA HIS A 50 14.24 -8.78 13.02
C HIS A 50 15.70 -8.90 12.58
N ASP A 51 15.94 -9.07 11.27
CA ASP A 51 17.29 -9.17 10.70
C ASP A 51 17.34 -8.52 9.31
N PRO A 52 17.68 -7.22 9.22
CA PRO A 52 17.84 -6.52 7.95
C PRO A 52 18.97 -7.10 7.09
N SER A 53 19.96 -7.75 7.72
CA SER A 53 21.12 -8.30 7.02
C SER A 53 20.85 -9.62 6.32
N ALA A 54 19.76 -10.31 6.67
CA ALA A 54 19.31 -11.53 6.01
C ALA A 54 18.75 -11.31 4.59
N HIS A 55 18.28 -10.10 4.29
CA HIS A 55 17.64 -9.76 3.02
C HIS A 55 18.15 -8.43 2.42
N PRO A 56 19.46 -8.27 2.21
CA PRO A 56 20.03 -7.01 1.72
C PRO A 56 19.49 -6.62 0.33
N GLU A 57 19.00 -7.58 -0.45
CA GLU A 57 18.40 -7.38 -1.78
C GLU A 57 17.03 -6.69 -1.74
N TRP A 58 16.39 -6.59 -0.57
CA TRP A 58 15.14 -5.84 -0.42
C TRP A 58 15.40 -4.34 -0.18
N ALA A 59 16.63 -3.97 0.15
CA ALA A 59 16.98 -2.61 0.52
C ALA A 59 17.09 -1.71 -0.71
N VAL A 60 16.54 -0.50 -0.59
CA VAL A 60 16.84 0.65 -1.44
C VAL A 60 17.90 1.53 -0.78
N ARG A 61 18.64 2.30 -1.58
CA ARG A 61 19.64 3.25 -1.07
C ARG A 61 19.22 4.70 -1.27
N ALA A 62 19.58 5.55 -0.33
CA ALA A 62 19.41 6.99 -0.44
C ALA A 62 20.12 7.51 -1.70
N GLY A 63 19.42 8.34 -2.47
CA GLY A 63 19.93 8.92 -3.71
C GLY A 63 19.77 8.03 -4.94
N GLU A 64 19.30 6.79 -4.80
CA GLU A 64 18.91 5.97 -5.95
C GLU A 64 17.70 6.57 -6.66
N ARG A 65 17.60 6.31 -7.98
CA ARG A 65 16.48 6.71 -8.82
C ARG A 65 15.87 5.48 -9.48
N CYS A 66 14.55 5.36 -9.38
CA CYS A 66 13.82 4.29 -10.05
C CYS A 66 13.54 4.68 -11.50
N GLY A 67 14.29 4.09 -12.44
CA GLY A 67 14.15 4.38 -13.86
C GLY A 67 14.24 5.88 -14.16
N GLN A 68 13.19 6.44 -14.78
CA GLN A 68 13.08 7.86 -15.13
C GLN A 68 12.21 8.66 -14.14
N ALA A 69 11.90 8.11 -12.96
CA ALA A 69 11.13 8.84 -11.95
C ALA A 69 11.87 10.14 -11.57
N PRO A 70 11.16 11.27 -11.39
CA PRO A 70 11.81 12.55 -11.07
C PRO A 70 12.38 12.60 -9.65
N PHE A 71 11.87 11.77 -8.74
CA PHE A 71 12.25 11.72 -7.34
C PHE A 71 13.38 10.72 -7.06
N LEU A 72 14.24 11.07 -6.11
CA LEU A 72 15.21 10.17 -5.48
C LEU A 72 14.56 9.39 -4.34
N VAL A 73 15.10 8.20 -4.06
CA VAL A 73 14.85 7.51 -2.80
C VAL A 73 15.46 8.35 -1.66
N PRO A 74 14.69 8.77 -0.65
CA PRO A 74 15.17 9.75 0.34
C PRO A 74 16.00 9.13 1.48
N THR A 75 16.03 7.82 1.64
CA THR A 75 16.73 7.17 2.76
C THR A 75 17.06 5.72 2.43
N ASP A 76 18.07 5.17 3.11
CA ASP A 76 18.37 3.74 3.03
C ASP A 76 17.28 2.94 3.76
N GLY A 77 16.90 1.77 3.24
CA GLY A 77 16.04 0.85 3.97
C GLY A 77 15.14 0.00 3.09
N PHE A 78 14.16 -0.65 3.70
CA PHE A 78 13.17 -1.48 3.01
C PHE A 78 11.83 -0.75 2.88
N ILE A 79 11.28 -0.69 1.67
CA ILE A 79 9.94 -0.12 1.42
C ILE A 79 8.88 -1.17 1.79
N GLY A 80 8.33 -1.07 3.00
CA GLY A 80 7.38 -2.05 3.54
C GLY A 80 5.94 -1.84 3.06
N PHE A 81 5.47 -0.61 3.13
CA PHE A 81 4.09 -0.23 2.80
C PHE A 81 4.05 0.86 1.74
N LEU A 82 3.05 0.77 0.86
CA LEU A 82 2.93 1.62 -0.32
C LEU A 82 1.69 2.51 -0.27
N TRP A 83 1.65 3.46 -1.21
CA TRP A 83 0.48 4.28 -1.46
C TRP A 83 -0.73 3.39 -1.82
N GLY A 84 -1.87 3.67 -1.20
CA GLY A 84 -3.11 2.95 -1.47
C GLY A 84 -3.26 1.62 -0.71
N ASP A 85 -2.24 1.17 0.03
CA ASP A 85 -2.40 0.07 1.00
C ASP A 85 -3.50 0.42 2.02
N SER A 86 -4.24 -0.57 2.50
CA SER A 86 -5.44 -0.36 3.34
C SER A 86 -5.50 -1.34 4.49
N PHE A 87 -5.11 -0.89 5.69
CA PHE A 87 -5.05 -1.73 6.88
C PHE A 87 -6.39 -1.84 7.62
N ARG A 88 -7.36 -1.00 7.27
CA ARG A 88 -8.72 -0.98 7.80
C ARG A 88 -9.70 -0.47 6.72
N PRO A 89 -10.94 -0.98 6.66
CA PRO A 89 -11.92 -0.55 5.68
C PRO A 89 -12.12 0.97 5.67
N GLY A 90 -12.12 1.57 4.47
CA GLY A 90 -12.32 3.02 4.30
C GLY A 90 -11.06 3.87 4.46
N HIS A 91 -9.93 3.29 4.89
CA HIS A 91 -8.67 4.03 5.06
C HIS A 91 -7.64 3.59 4.02
N ARG A 92 -6.98 4.56 3.39
CA ARG A 92 -5.90 4.31 2.44
C ARG A 92 -4.63 5.03 2.89
N HIS A 93 -3.52 4.32 2.83
CA HIS A 93 -2.22 4.84 3.13
C HIS A 93 -1.82 5.90 2.09
N GLN A 94 -1.38 7.06 2.57
CA GLN A 94 -1.08 8.21 1.76
C GLN A 94 0.43 8.46 1.57
N GLY A 95 1.24 7.39 1.62
CA GLY A 95 2.68 7.53 1.51
C GLY A 95 3.39 6.21 1.26
N LEU A 96 4.69 6.24 1.49
CA LEU A 96 5.57 5.08 1.51
C LEU A 96 6.18 4.99 2.90
N ASP A 97 6.19 3.78 3.47
CA ASP A 97 6.90 3.52 4.72
C ASP A 97 8.23 2.83 4.43
N ILE A 98 9.33 3.51 4.73
CA ILE A 98 10.69 3.00 4.54
C ILE A 98 11.31 2.66 5.90
N PHE A 99 11.65 1.40 6.10
CA PHE A 99 12.22 0.89 7.34
C PHE A 99 13.74 0.85 7.24
N GLY A 100 14.43 1.72 7.98
CA GLY A 100 15.86 1.96 7.80
C GLY A 100 16.82 0.82 8.18
N GLY A 101 16.35 -0.25 8.84
CA GLY A 101 17.17 -1.41 9.20
C GLY A 101 18.30 -1.13 10.21
N LYS A 102 18.26 0.02 10.89
CA LYS A 102 19.19 0.43 11.95
C LYS A 102 18.39 0.97 13.15
N GLY A 103 19.10 1.39 14.20
CA GLY A 103 18.50 2.01 15.38
C GLY A 103 17.77 3.33 15.08
N VAL A 104 16.93 3.76 16.03
CA VAL A 104 16.20 5.04 15.97
C VAL A 104 17.19 6.20 15.88
N ASN A 105 16.94 7.14 14.95
CA ASN A 105 17.79 8.32 14.67
C ASN A 105 19.16 8.04 14.03
N TRP A 106 19.39 6.85 13.45
CA TRP A 106 20.66 6.52 12.78
C TRP A 106 20.66 6.74 11.28
N VAL A 107 19.50 6.62 10.63
CA VAL A 107 19.43 6.60 9.16
C VAL A 107 19.19 8.01 8.64
N PRO A 108 20.08 8.55 7.80
CA PRO A 108 19.91 9.89 7.24
C PRO A 108 18.73 9.92 6.27
N VAL A 109 18.05 11.07 6.24
CA VAL A 109 16.99 11.36 5.27
C VAL A 109 17.44 12.56 4.44
N ILE A 110 17.49 12.38 3.13
CA ILE A 110 17.84 13.42 2.15
C ILE A 110 16.59 13.90 1.42
N ALA A 111 16.67 15.09 0.82
CA ALA A 111 15.60 15.61 -0.03
C ALA A 111 15.42 14.72 -1.27
N ALA A 112 14.20 14.24 -1.51
CA ALA A 112 13.87 13.46 -2.70
C ALA A 112 13.88 14.28 -3.99
N TYR A 113 13.70 15.60 -3.89
CA TYR A 113 13.63 16.54 -5.01
C TYR A 113 13.96 17.98 -4.54
N PRO A 114 14.47 18.85 -5.43
CA PRO A 114 14.66 20.26 -5.11
C PRO A 114 13.36 20.99 -4.74
N GLY A 115 13.43 21.92 -3.80
CA GLY A 115 12.29 22.74 -3.39
C GLY A 115 12.57 23.57 -2.14
N TYR A 116 11.51 24.16 -1.59
CA TYR A 116 11.57 25.02 -0.40
C TYR A 116 11.09 24.27 0.84
N LEU A 117 11.82 24.42 1.95
CA LEU A 117 11.43 23.82 3.22
C LEU A 117 10.29 24.61 3.85
N THR A 118 9.24 23.89 4.22
CA THR A 118 8.11 24.37 5.01
C THR A 118 7.74 23.34 6.07
N ARG A 119 6.86 23.72 7.00
CA ARG A 119 6.31 22.82 8.01
C ARG A 119 4.89 23.24 8.35
N LEU A 120 4.12 22.32 8.90
CA LEU A 120 2.87 22.63 9.60
C LEU A 120 3.16 22.72 11.10
N GLU A 121 2.40 23.54 11.82
CA GLU A 121 2.70 23.84 13.22
C GLU A 121 2.51 22.65 14.15
N ASP A 122 1.53 21.82 13.86
CA ASP A 122 1.10 20.66 14.62
C ASP A 122 1.83 19.36 14.23
N TRP A 123 2.65 19.39 13.18
CA TRP A 123 3.35 18.21 12.66
C TRP A 123 4.68 18.00 13.39
N LYS A 124 4.84 16.83 14.02
CA LYS A 124 6.02 16.47 14.82
C LYS A 124 7.07 15.78 13.97
N SER A 125 8.31 16.27 14.03
CA SER A 125 9.46 15.68 13.30
C SER A 125 9.20 15.51 11.81
N THR A 126 8.46 16.45 11.20
CA THR A 126 8.12 16.42 9.78
C THR A 126 8.69 17.61 9.05
N VAL A 127 9.17 17.36 7.85
CA VAL A 127 9.64 18.36 6.90
C VAL A 127 8.78 18.26 5.64
N ILE A 128 8.32 19.40 5.13
CA ILE A 128 7.58 19.48 3.87
C ILE A 128 8.46 20.21 2.86
N ILE A 129 8.77 19.58 1.74
CA ILE A 129 9.46 20.21 0.61
C ILE A 129 8.37 20.67 -0.37
N ARG A 130 8.26 21.98 -0.59
CA ARG A 130 7.38 22.55 -1.62
C ARG A 130 8.12 22.67 -2.94
N THR A 131 7.62 21.97 -3.95
CA THR A 131 8.10 22.06 -5.34
C THR A 131 7.19 23.02 -6.11
N PRO A 132 7.73 24.09 -6.72
CA PRO A 132 6.91 25.14 -7.35
C PRO A 132 6.27 24.73 -8.68
N ASP A 133 6.80 23.70 -9.34
CA ASP A 133 6.27 23.14 -10.58
C ASP A 133 6.22 21.62 -10.46
N ASP A 134 5.07 21.01 -10.72
CA ASP A 134 4.88 19.56 -10.54
C ASP A 134 5.71 18.79 -11.59
N PRO A 135 6.74 18.01 -11.17
CA PRO A 135 7.59 17.31 -12.12
C PRO A 135 6.89 16.13 -12.83
N LEU A 136 5.70 15.74 -12.37
CA LEU A 136 4.86 14.75 -13.03
C LEU A 136 3.86 15.40 -13.99
N GLN A 137 3.47 16.65 -13.75
CA GLN A 137 2.52 17.41 -14.55
C GLN A 137 2.90 18.91 -14.61
N PRO A 138 3.89 19.30 -15.43
CA PRO A 138 4.38 20.67 -15.47
C PRO A 138 3.28 21.70 -15.81
N GLY A 139 3.30 22.85 -15.15
CA GLY A 139 2.36 23.97 -15.35
C GLY A 139 1.03 23.86 -14.59
N ARG A 140 0.93 22.92 -13.63
CA ARG A 140 -0.23 22.71 -12.77
C ARG A 140 -0.15 23.46 -11.45
#